data_AF-A0A486XUY8-F1
#
_entry.id   AF-A0A486XUY8-F1
#
_cell.length_a   1.000
_cell.length_b   1.000
_cell.length_c   1.000
_cell.angle_alpha   90.00
_cell.angle_beta   90.00
_cell.angle_gamma   90.00
#
_symmetry.space_group_name_H-M   'P 1'
#
loop_
_entity.id
_entity.type
_entity.pdbx_description
1 polymer ?
#
loop_
_entity_poly.entity_id
_entity_poly.type
_entity_poly.pdbx_seq_one_letter_code
_entity_poly.pdbx_strand_id
1 'polypeptide(L)'
;MTLHKQGDNEIKQELARQAAELDKLMREEQGLDKVLASGFKGGLGAVMAIAYVLAILLAVAIFYCGYQFFTVAPTQQQFWGILLLLAFQAQVGTKLWIWLETQRSSTLRELKRLELAVQQLSQR
;
A
#
# COMPACT_ATOMS: atom_id res chain seq x y z
N MET A 1 -36.88 32.95 -19.92
CA MET A 1 -35.42 32.69 -19.86
C MET A 1 -34.91 32.51 -18.42
N THR A 2 -35.73 31.96 -17.52
CA THR A 2 -35.45 31.83 -16.07
C THR A 2 -35.44 30.37 -15.60
N LEU A 3 -36.17 29.47 -16.26
CA LEU A 3 -36.27 28.05 -15.88
C LEU A 3 -34.96 27.25 -16.09
N HIS A 4 -34.17 27.58 -17.13
CA HIS A 4 -32.90 26.88 -17.39
C HIS A 4 -31.82 27.18 -16.35
N LYS A 5 -31.87 28.37 -15.70
CA LYS A 5 -30.91 28.74 -14.64
C LYS A 5 -31.22 28.07 -13.30
N GLN A 6 -32.49 27.78 -13.00
CA GLN A 6 -32.86 27.07 -11.78
C GLN A 6 -32.38 25.63 -11.81
N GLY A 7 -32.64 24.89 -12.90
CA GLY A 7 -32.16 23.52 -13.04
C GLY A 7 -30.63 23.42 -12.99
N ASP A 8 -29.91 24.36 -13.60
CA ASP A 8 -28.43 24.38 -13.59
C ASP A 8 -27.85 24.71 -12.20
N ASN A 9 -28.55 25.54 -11.41
CA ASN A 9 -28.15 25.84 -10.03
C ASN A 9 -28.48 24.68 -9.07
N GLU A 10 -29.61 24.01 -9.26
CA GLU A 10 -30.01 22.84 -8.48
C GLU A 10 -29.05 21.67 -8.73
N ILE A 11 -28.66 21.43 -9.99
CA ILE A 11 -27.64 20.44 -10.36
C ILE A 11 -26.29 20.79 -9.72
N LYS A 12 -25.87 22.07 -9.73
CA LYS A 12 -24.61 22.49 -9.10
C LYS A 12 -24.65 22.34 -7.57
N GLN A 13 -25.78 22.63 -6.93
CA GLN A 13 -25.93 22.44 -5.49
C GLN A 13 -25.88 20.96 -5.11
N GLU A 14 -26.54 20.11 -5.90
CA GLU A 14 -26.55 18.67 -5.68
C GLU A 14 -25.16 18.05 -5.92
N LEU A 15 -24.46 18.44 -6.98
CA LEU A 15 -23.07 18.03 -7.21
C LEU A 15 -22.13 18.53 -6.10
N ALA A 16 -22.29 19.78 -5.63
CA ALA A 16 -21.47 20.31 -4.55
C ALA A 16 -21.74 19.58 -3.23
N ARG A 17 -22.99 19.17 -2.98
CA ARG A 17 -23.37 18.39 -1.80
C ARG A 17 -22.79 16.99 -1.86
N GLN A 18 -22.89 16.31 -3.00
CA GLN A 18 -22.29 14.99 -3.22
C GLN A 18 -20.76 15.04 -3.17
N ALA A 19 -20.13 16.07 -3.73
CA ALA A 19 -18.68 16.27 -3.63
C ALA A 19 -18.23 16.52 -2.19
N ALA A 20 -18.99 17.31 -1.42
CA ALA A 20 -18.70 17.55 -0.01
C ALA A 20 -18.94 16.29 0.85
N GLU A 21 -19.94 15.49 0.54
CA GLU A 21 -20.20 14.22 1.22
C GLU A 21 -19.13 13.18 0.89
N LEU A 22 -18.70 13.11 -0.38
CA LEU A 22 -17.59 12.28 -0.83
C LEU A 22 -16.25 12.72 -0.21
N ASP A 23 -15.98 14.03 -0.13
CA ASP A 23 -14.78 14.56 0.54
C ASP A 23 -14.80 14.27 2.04
N LYS A 24 -15.98 14.30 2.67
CA LYS A 24 -16.15 13.95 4.09
C LYS A 24 -15.95 12.46 4.34
N LEU A 25 -16.52 11.59 3.49
CA LEU A 25 -16.27 10.14 3.51
C LEU A 25 -14.80 9.83 3.25
N MET A 26 -14.17 10.51 2.29
CA MET A 26 -12.74 10.36 2.00
C MET A 26 -11.86 10.84 3.17
N ARG A 27 -12.18 11.96 3.82
CA ARG A 27 -11.46 12.44 5.01
C ARG A 27 -11.64 11.52 6.22
N GLU A 28 -12.81 10.91 6.38
CA GLU A 28 -13.10 9.99 7.48
C GLU A 28 -12.45 8.60 7.28
N GLU A 29 -12.15 8.22 6.03
CA GLU A 29 -11.33 7.07 5.65
C GLU A 29 -9.82 7.37 5.58
N GLN A 30 -9.41 8.65 5.49
CA GLN A 30 -7.99 9.08 5.34
C GLN A 30 -7.20 9.16 6.65
N GLY A 31 -7.78 8.81 7.80
CA GLY A 31 -6.99 8.61 9.00
C GLY A 31 -5.87 7.62 8.69
N LEU A 32 -4.60 8.02 8.80
CA LEU A 32 -3.45 7.16 8.47
C LEU A 32 -3.50 5.85 9.28
N ASP A 33 -4.06 5.93 10.48
CA ASP A 33 -4.45 4.85 11.38
C ASP A 33 -5.57 3.94 10.82
N LYS A 34 -6.61 4.51 10.20
CA LYS A 34 -7.68 3.75 9.53
C LYS A 34 -7.26 3.22 8.16
N VAL A 35 -6.36 3.87 7.43
CA VAL A 35 -5.77 3.33 6.18
C VAL A 35 -4.84 2.17 6.50
N LEU A 36 -4.03 2.28 7.57
CA LEU A 36 -3.32 1.13 8.13
C LEU A 36 -4.31 0.03 8.55
N ALA A 37 -5.31 0.35 9.39
CA ALA A 37 -6.24 -0.65 9.91
C ALA A 37 -7.18 -1.28 8.86
N SER A 38 -7.56 -0.54 7.81
CA SER A 38 -8.37 -1.03 6.68
C SER A 38 -7.53 -1.86 5.70
N GLY A 39 -6.24 -1.55 5.55
CA GLY A 39 -5.26 -2.46 4.96
C GLY A 39 -5.33 -3.81 5.66
N PHE A 40 -5.19 -3.82 7.00
CA PHE A 40 -5.28 -5.02 7.84
C PHE A 40 -6.65 -5.73 7.81
N LYS A 41 -7.74 -5.04 7.42
CA LYS A 41 -9.10 -5.61 7.33
C LYS A 41 -9.43 -6.26 5.99
N GLY A 42 -8.55 -6.13 4.99
CA GLY A 42 -8.64 -6.84 3.71
C GLY A 42 -7.63 -7.98 3.62
N GLY A 43 -7.92 -9.00 2.80
CA GLY A 43 -7.04 -10.16 2.59
C GLY A 43 -5.60 -9.82 2.16
N LEU A 44 -5.36 -8.59 1.68
CA LEU A 44 -4.03 -8.10 1.30
C LEU A 44 -3.22 -7.52 2.47
N GLY A 45 -3.84 -6.86 3.47
CA GLY A 45 -3.06 -6.26 4.55
C GLY A 45 -2.72 -7.21 5.69
N ALA A 46 -3.41 -8.35 5.82
CA ALA A 46 -2.89 -9.46 6.61
C ALA A 46 -1.54 -9.94 6.05
N VAL A 47 -1.41 -10.01 4.72
CA VAL A 47 -0.16 -10.36 4.05
C VAL A 47 0.90 -9.26 4.24
N MET A 48 0.51 -7.98 4.16
CA MET A 48 1.43 -6.87 4.46
C MET A 48 1.93 -6.90 5.91
N ALA A 49 1.05 -7.18 6.87
CA ALA A 49 1.41 -7.30 8.28
C ALA A 49 2.45 -8.41 8.50
N ILE A 50 2.23 -9.58 7.89
CA ILE A 50 3.17 -10.70 7.92
C ILE A 50 4.50 -10.30 7.27
N ALA A 51 4.47 -9.58 6.14
CA ALA A 51 5.68 -9.12 5.46
C ALA A 51 6.48 -8.11 6.30
N TYR A 52 5.83 -7.20 7.01
CA TYR A 52 6.49 -6.28 7.95
C TYR A 52 7.08 -7.01 9.16
N VAL A 53 6.37 -7.98 9.73
CA VAL A 53 6.89 -8.82 10.82
C VAL A 53 8.12 -9.60 10.33
N LEU A 54 8.06 -10.18 9.14
CA LEU A 54 9.19 -10.88 8.51
C LEU A 54 10.39 -9.93 8.28
N ALA A 55 10.14 -8.70 7.84
CA ALA A 55 11.19 -7.69 7.66
C ALA A 55 11.87 -7.30 9.00
N ILE A 56 11.12 -7.26 10.10
CA ILE A 56 11.70 -7.04 11.43
C ILE A 56 12.55 -8.24 11.86
N LEU A 57 12.05 -9.46 11.65
CA LEU A 57 12.79 -10.69 11.96
C LEU A 57 14.10 -10.78 11.15
N LEU A 58 14.05 -10.48 9.85
CA LEU A 58 15.22 -10.41 8.99
C LEU A 58 16.21 -9.33 9.43
N ALA A 59 15.72 -8.16 9.86
CA ALA A 59 16.58 -7.12 10.41
C ALA A 59 17.35 -7.61 11.65
N VAL A 60 16.64 -8.25 12.60
CA VAL A 60 17.27 -8.85 13.79
C VAL A 60 18.27 -9.94 13.40
N ALA A 61 17.93 -10.78 12.42
CA ALA A 61 18.82 -11.81 11.91
C ALA A 61 20.11 -11.23 11.28
N ILE A 62 20.02 -10.10 10.58
CA ILE A 62 21.19 -9.37 10.03
C ILE A 62 22.09 -8.89 11.17
N PHE A 63 21.53 -8.27 12.22
CA PHE A 63 22.33 -7.83 13.37
C PHE A 63 23.00 -9.01 14.08
N TYR A 64 22.29 -10.12 14.26
CA TYR A 64 22.83 -11.33 14.88
C TYR A 64 23.93 -11.98 14.03
N CYS A 65 23.73 -12.12 12.72
CA CYS A 65 24.74 -12.66 11.81
C CYS A 65 25.96 -11.75 11.72
N GLY A 66 25.75 -10.43 11.72
CA GLY A 66 26.83 -9.44 11.76
C GLY A 66 27.66 -9.57 13.03
N TYR A 67 27.00 -9.69 14.19
CA TYR A 67 27.68 -9.91 15.47
C TYR A 67 28.48 -11.24 15.47
N GLN A 68 27.87 -12.35 15.07
CA GLN A 68 28.56 -13.63 14.94
C GLN A 68 29.76 -13.51 14.00
N PHE A 69 29.62 -12.91 12.82
CA PHE A 69 30.71 -12.73 11.86
C PHE A 69 31.99 -12.12 12.45
N PHE A 70 31.88 -11.18 13.39
CA PHE A 70 33.03 -10.58 14.06
C PHE A 70 33.55 -11.37 15.28
N THR A 71 32.77 -12.31 15.80
CA THR A 71 33.05 -13.00 17.07
C THR A 71 33.51 -14.45 16.88
N VAL A 72 33.19 -15.12 15.75
CA VAL A 72 33.56 -16.53 15.52
C VAL A 72 34.99 -16.69 15.01
N ALA A 73 35.54 -17.90 15.18
CA ALA A 73 36.82 -18.29 14.60
C ALA A 73 36.86 -18.14 13.07
N PRO A 74 38.03 -17.88 12.47
CA PRO A 74 38.19 -17.63 11.03
C PRO A 74 37.64 -18.74 10.12
N THR A 75 37.62 -19.98 10.60
CA THR A 75 37.09 -21.15 9.88
C THR A 75 35.59 -21.12 9.66
N GLN A 76 34.82 -20.43 10.53
CA GLN A 76 33.37 -20.30 10.41
C GLN A 76 32.93 -18.91 9.92
N GLN A 77 33.85 -17.96 9.87
CA GLN A 77 33.58 -16.58 9.44
C GLN A 77 32.98 -16.51 8.02
N GLN A 78 33.45 -17.36 7.09
CA GLN A 78 32.91 -17.42 5.72
C GLN A 78 31.43 -17.81 5.68
N PHE A 79 31.02 -18.79 6.49
CA PHE A 79 29.64 -19.24 6.58
C PHE A 79 28.72 -18.12 7.06
N TRP A 80 29.10 -17.45 8.15
CA TRP A 80 28.33 -16.32 8.70
C TRP A 80 28.29 -15.11 7.75
N GLY A 81 29.35 -14.89 6.97
CA GLY A 81 29.40 -13.83 5.95
C GLY A 81 28.42 -14.07 4.79
N ILE A 82 28.33 -15.31 4.30
CA ILE A 82 27.36 -15.69 3.26
C ILE A 82 25.93 -15.59 3.82
N LEU A 83 25.72 -16.03 5.06
CA LEU A 83 24.41 -15.97 5.71
C LEU A 83 23.94 -14.53 5.92
N LEU A 84 24.86 -13.63 6.30
CA LEU A 84 24.62 -12.19 6.39
C LEU A 84 24.22 -11.59 5.03
N LEU A 85 24.96 -11.93 3.95
CA LEU A 85 24.64 -11.46 2.60
C LEU A 85 23.27 -11.95 2.14
N LEU A 86 22.94 -13.22 2.37
CA LEU A 86 21.63 -13.78 2.03
C LEU A 86 20.50 -13.11 2.83
N ALA A 87 20.69 -12.88 4.13
CA ALA A 87 19.72 -12.18 4.97
C ALA A 87 19.51 -10.73 4.48
N PHE A 88 20.59 -10.04 4.08
CA PHE A 88 20.51 -8.71 3.50
C PHE A 88 19.75 -8.70 2.17
N GLN A 89 20.04 -9.64 1.27
CA GLN A 89 19.32 -9.78 0.00
C GLN A 89 17.83 -10.08 0.22
N ALA A 90 17.50 -10.96 1.17
CA ALA A 90 16.13 -11.26 1.54
C ALA A 90 15.40 -10.03 2.11
N GLN A 91 16.10 -9.19 2.88
CA GLN A 91 15.55 -7.94 3.41
C GLN A 91 15.23 -6.93 2.30
N VAL A 92 16.14 -6.75 1.33
CA VAL A 92 15.90 -5.90 0.15
C VAL A 92 14.76 -6.45 -0.70
N GLY A 93 14.74 -7.76 -0.93
CA GLY A 93 13.69 -8.44 -1.68
C GLY A 93 12.31 -8.29 -1.04
N THR A 94 12.21 -8.41 0.29
CA THR A 94 10.96 -8.22 1.03
C THR A 94 10.42 -6.80 0.85
N LYS A 95 11.29 -5.78 0.96
CA LYS A 95 10.89 -4.38 0.73
C LYS A 95 10.42 -4.14 -0.71
N LEU A 96 11.12 -4.71 -1.69
CA LEU A 96 10.76 -4.58 -3.10
C LEU A 96 9.42 -5.26 -3.40
N TRP A 97 9.19 -6.44 -2.83
CA TRP A 97 7.94 -7.18 -2.97
C TRP A 97 6.75 -6.40 -2.38
N ILE A 98 6.90 -5.85 -1.16
CA ILE A 98 5.89 -4.97 -0.55
C ILE A 98 5.56 -3.80 -1.48
N TRP A 99 6.58 -3.18 -2.09
CA TRP A 99 6.40 -2.06 -3.00
C TRP A 99 5.65 -2.48 -4.28
N LEU A 100 6.05 -3.60 -4.90
CA LEU A 100 5.41 -4.14 -6.09
C LEU A 100 3.94 -4.48 -5.85
N GLU A 101 3.64 -5.12 -4.73
CA GLU A 101 2.27 -5.52 -4.38
C GLU A 101 1.40 -4.29 -4.09
N THR A 102 1.97 -3.25 -3.47
CA THR A 102 1.28 -1.96 -3.27
C THR A 102 0.99 -1.27 -4.61
N GLN A 103 1.98 -1.22 -5.51
CA GLN A 103 1.80 -0.65 -6.85
C GLN A 103 0.74 -1.40 -7.66
N ARG A 104 0.78 -2.74 -7.64
CA ARG A 104 -0.22 -3.60 -8.29
C ARG A 104 -1.63 -3.29 -7.80
N SER A 105 -1.81 -3.11 -6.49
CA SER A 105 -3.11 -2.76 -5.91
C SER A 105 -3.60 -1.37 -6.35
N SER A 106 -2.69 -0.38 -6.45
CA SER A 106 -3.01 0.96 -6.96
C SER A 106 -3.45 0.93 -8.43
N THR A 107 -2.67 0.26 -9.28
CA THR A 107 -2.94 0.13 -10.72
C THR A 107 -4.29 -0.54 -10.98
N LEU A 108 -4.67 -1.56 -10.19
CA LEU A 108 -5.98 -2.21 -10.31
C LEU A 108 -7.14 -1.28 -9.98
N ARG A 109 -6.98 -0.35 -9.01
CA ARG A 109 -8.01 0.64 -8.69
C ARG A 109 -8.15 1.69 -9.78
N GLU A 110 -7.04 2.10 -10.39
CA GLU A 110 -7.03 3.04 -11.52
C GLU A 110 -7.69 2.42 -12.76
N LEU A 111 -7.37 1.16 -13.06
CA LEU A 111 -7.98 0.42 -14.18
C LEU A 111 -9.50 0.32 -14.03
N LYS A 112 -10.00 -0.03 -12.83
CA LYS A 112 -11.45 -0.09 -12.57
C LYS A 112 -12.14 1.27 -12.73
N ARG A 113 -11.49 2.38 -12.38
CA ARG A 113 -12.04 3.73 -12.63
C ARG A 113 -12.10 4.03 -14.12
N LEU A 114 -11.07 3.64 -14.88
CA LEU A 114 -11.05 3.79 -16.34
C LEU A 114 -12.16 2.96 -16.99
N GLU A 115 -12.37 1.71 -16.55
CA GLU A 115 -13.47 0.86 -17.04
C GLU A 115 -14.84 1.52 -16.80
N LEU A 116 -15.09 2.06 -15.61
CA LEU A 116 -16.33 2.77 -15.30
C LEU A 116 -16.52 4.03 -16.16
N ALA A 117 -15.45 4.82 -16.36
CA ALA A 117 -15.50 6.01 -17.21
C ALA A 117 -15.80 5.65 -18.67
N VAL A 118 -15.21 4.58 -19.20
CA VAL A 118 -15.48 4.08 -20.56
C VAL A 118 -16.92 3.59 -20.69
N GLN A 119 -17.45 2.86 -19.71
CA GLN A 119 -18.84 2.41 -19.71
C GLN A 119 -19.82 3.60 -19.75
N GLN A 120 -19.59 4.63 -18.95
CA GLN A 120 -20.41 5.86 -18.94
C GLN A 120 -20.37 6.60 -20.29
N LEU A 121 -19.24 6.59 -20.98
CA LEU A 121 -19.11 7.17 -22.33
C LEU A 121 -19.79 6.32 -23.39
N SER A 122 -19.77 4.98 -23.28
CA SER A 122 -20.44 4.08 -24.23
C SER A 122 -21.96 4.05 -24.10
N GLN A 123 -22.51 4.45 -22.95
CA GLN A 123 -23.95 4.55 -22.71
C GLN A 123 -24.54 5.90 -23.15
N ARG A 124 -23.73 6.84 -23.63
CA ARG A 124 -24.17 8.07 -24.31
C ARG A 124 -24.18 7.87 -25.82
#